data_AF-A0A2N2Y679-F1
#
_entry.id   AF-A0A2N2Y679-F1
#
_cell.length_a   1.000
_cell.length_b   1.000
_cell.length_c   1.000
_cell.angle_alpha   90.00
_cell.angle_beta   90.00
_cell.angle_gamma   90.00
#
_symmetry.space_group_name_H-M   'P 1'
#
loop_
_entity.id
_entity.type
_entity.pdbx_description
1 polymer ?
#
loop_
_entity_poly.entity_id
_entity_poly.type
_entity_poly.pdbx_seq_one_letter_code
_entity_poly.pdbx_strand_id
1 'polypeptide(L)'
;MNNDKWNEICFLLSENIKSDISENSFEQNVIQALRVLGWKQFSGDFEIRPSYQIGAANRITPDFVIKSSDNHKLFVIEIKQPNIPLTSTFQQQLFSYMRQLKLEYGILIGQGIQIFYDGNLAEQEDPVLLETIRFEKNSEKGENFVQIFSKENFNTELLKEFTLNALKKINRKEEFKRLKSKILSDNYKDKLNELIKQDFISEYDGELIASVLTELRIEIIEKNIPINNSKTQIKQYSQPKEFNHSSTILPIELNPSGEDEFKRKLLLTKKAYITTFYANGTNEKKPWTANSFRESSGVIGNLRSRPEFRNGEWQKRGIIKVFVSINE
;
A
#
# COMPACT_ATOMS: atom_id res chain seq x y z
N MET A 1 -0.05 -33.37 -1.85
CA MET A 1 -1.15 -33.17 -0.88
C MET A 1 -1.47 -31.70 -0.64
N ASN A 2 -0.56 -30.87 -0.12
CA ASN A 2 -0.84 -29.43 0.07
C ASN A 2 -1.02 -28.69 -1.27
N ASN A 3 -0.16 -28.98 -2.25
CA ASN A 3 -0.32 -28.44 -3.60
C ASN A 3 -1.66 -28.85 -4.26
N ASP A 4 -2.12 -30.09 -4.05
CA ASP A 4 -3.41 -30.56 -4.60
C ASP A 4 -4.59 -29.80 -3.97
N LYS A 5 -4.59 -29.66 -2.64
CA LYS A 5 -5.55 -28.82 -1.89
C LYS A 5 -5.54 -27.38 -2.40
N TRP A 6 -4.36 -26.80 -2.65
CA TRP A 6 -4.26 -25.43 -3.19
C TRP A 6 -4.83 -25.31 -4.60
N ASN A 7 -4.54 -26.28 -5.46
CA ASN A 7 -5.08 -26.31 -6.83
C ASN A 7 -6.61 -26.45 -6.83
N GLU A 8 -7.18 -27.21 -5.89
CA GLU A 8 -8.63 -27.28 -5.68
C GLU A 8 -9.22 -25.94 -5.20
N ILE A 9 -8.54 -25.26 -4.27
CA ILE A 9 -8.93 -23.90 -3.85
C ILE A 9 -8.91 -22.91 -5.02
N CYS A 10 -7.87 -22.96 -5.88
CA CYS A 10 -7.81 -22.14 -7.09
C CYS A 10 -8.99 -22.43 -8.03
N PHE A 11 -9.34 -23.70 -8.18
CA PHE A 11 -10.49 -24.10 -8.98
C PHE A 11 -11.79 -23.52 -8.41
N LEU A 12 -12.04 -23.66 -7.12
CA LEU A 12 -13.26 -23.21 -6.45
C LEU A 12 -13.41 -21.68 -6.42
N LEU A 13 -12.31 -20.96 -6.21
CA LEU A 13 -12.34 -19.51 -5.95
C LEU A 13 -12.00 -18.64 -7.17
N SER A 14 -11.53 -19.23 -8.27
CA SER A 14 -11.09 -18.48 -9.46
C SER A 14 -11.48 -19.12 -10.79
N GLU A 15 -11.25 -20.41 -11.00
CA GLU A 15 -11.44 -21.02 -12.34
C GLU A 15 -12.89 -21.42 -12.62
N ASN A 16 -13.62 -21.88 -11.60
CA ASN A 16 -15.00 -22.37 -11.73
C ASN A 16 -16.05 -21.31 -11.37
N ILE A 17 -15.68 -20.03 -11.49
CA ILE A 17 -16.58 -18.91 -11.17
C ILE A 17 -16.85 -18.05 -12.39
N LYS A 18 -18.07 -17.53 -12.46
CA LYS A 18 -18.42 -16.51 -13.45
C LYS A 18 -17.90 -15.15 -12.98
N SER A 19 -17.53 -14.30 -13.94
CA SER A 19 -17.00 -12.96 -13.65
C SER A 19 -18.01 -12.04 -12.97
N ASP A 20 -19.31 -12.34 -13.01
CA ASP A 20 -20.41 -11.59 -12.41
C ASP A 20 -21.04 -12.34 -11.20
N ILE A 21 -20.31 -13.29 -10.61
CA ILE A 21 -20.80 -14.08 -9.48
C ILE A 21 -21.19 -13.16 -8.30
N SER A 22 -22.40 -13.37 -7.77
CA SER A 22 -22.86 -12.65 -6.58
C SER A 22 -22.03 -13.04 -5.35
N GLU A 23 -21.93 -12.15 -4.36
CA GLU A 23 -21.23 -12.41 -3.10
C GLU A 23 -21.80 -13.63 -2.35
N ASN A 24 -23.14 -13.81 -2.36
CA ASN A 24 -23.80 -14.99 -1.79
C ASN A 24 -23.40 -16.30 -2.50
N SER A 25 -23.28 -16.28 -3.83
CA SER A 25 -22.83 -17.46 -4.59
C SER A 25 -21.34 -17.72 -4.35
N PHE A 26 -20.54 -16.66 -4.25
CA PHE A 26 -19.12 -16.78 -3.92
C PHE A 26 -18.89 -17.32 -2.49
N GLU A 27 -19.74 -16.95 -1.53
CA GLU A 27 -19.75 -17.50 -0.17
C GLU A 27 -19.83 -19.03 -0.19
N GLN A 28 -20.65 -19.62 -1.06
CA GLN A 28 -20.76 -21.08 -1.18
C GLN A 28 -19.45 -21.73 -1.66
N ASN A 29 -18.70 -21.06 -2.52
CA ASN A 29 -17.40 -21.54 -2.98
C ASN A 29 -16.34 -21.41 -1.88
N VAL A 30 -16.38 -20.33 -1.09
CA VAL A 30 -15.53 -20.17 0.10
C VAL A 30 -15.82 -21.25 1.13
N ILE A 31 -17.09 -21.63 1.34
CA ILE A 31 -17.45 -22.77 2.19
C ILE A 31 -16.83 -24.08 1.67
N GLN A 32 -16.83 -24.32 0.35
CA GLN A 32 -16.15 -25.52 -0.19
C GLN A 32 -14.63 -25.43 0.00
N ALA A 33 -14.01 -24.27 -0.23
CA ALA A 33 -12.58 -24.08 0.00
C ALA A 33 -12.19 -24.32 1.48
N LEU A 34 -13.03 -23.87 2.43
CA LEU A 34 -12.84 -24.17 3.85
C LEU A 34 -12.92 -25.68 4.14
N ARG A 35 -13.79 -26.43 3.45
CA ARG A 35 -13.85 -27.90 3.57
C ARG A 35 -12.58 -28.57 3.05
N VAL A 36 -11.97 -28.07 1.98
CA VAL A 36 -10.67 -28.54 1.46
C VAL A 36 -9.57 -28.36 2.52
N LEU A 37 -9.62 -27.27 3.27
CA LEU A 37 -8.74 -27.00 4.42
C LEU A 37 -9.11 -27.81 5.67
N GLY A 38 -10.18 -28.60 5.64
CA GLY A 38 -10.63 -29.46 6.75
C GLY A 38 -11.57 -28.79 7.74
N TRP A 39 -11.96 -27.53 7.54
CA TRP A 39 -12.92 -26.81 8.38
C TRP A 39 -14.35 -27.16 7.97
N LYS A 40 -15.17 -27.61 8.93
CA LYS A 40 -16.51 -28.15 8.69
C LYS A 40 -17.56 -27.43 9.54
N GLN A 41 -18.52 -26.80 8.87
CA GLN A 41 -19.62 -26.08 9.53
C GLN A 41 -20.40 -26.98 10.50
N PHE A 42 -20.71 -28.22 10.11
CA PHE A 42 -21.48 -29.14 10.97
C PHE A 42 -20.74 -29.50 12.27
N SER A 43 -19.42 -29.42 12.27
CA SER A 43 -18.57 -29.66 13.45
C SER A 43 -18.43 -28.41 14.32
N GLY A 44 -19.04 -27.28 13.92
CA GLY A 44 -18.91 -26.00 14.63
C GLY A 44 -17.58 -25.28 14.37
N ASP A 45 -16.78 -25.74 13.41
CA ASP A 45 -15.46 -25.20 13.09
C ASP A 45 -15.50 -23.75 12.60
N PHE A 46 -16.64 -23.30 12.07
CA PHE A 46 -16.85 -21.92 11.71
C PHE A 46 -18.32 -21.52 11.75
N GLU A 47 -18.55 -20.23 11.93
CA GLU A 47 -19.85 -19.58 11.86
C GLU A 47 -19.94 -18.75 10.58
N ILE A 48 -21.11 -18.74 9.93
CA ILE A 48 -21.42 -17.91 8.76
C ILE A 48 -22.28 -16.75 9.22
N ARG A 49 -21.87 -15.51 8.90
CA ARG A 49 -22.54 -14.27 9.28
C ARG A 49 -22.97 -14.22 10.76
N PRO A 50 -22.10 -14.59 11.73
CA PRO A 50 -22.47 -14.49 13.13
C PRO A 50 -22.66 -13.04 13.52
N SER A 51 -23.72 -12.78 14.27
CA SER A 51 -24.02 -11.43 14.73
C SER A 51 -23.54 -11.25 16.17
N TYR A 52 -22.56 -10.38 16.40
CA TYR A 52 -22.04 -10.06 17.73
C TYR A 52 -22.46 -8.67 18.18
N GLN A 53 -22.92 -8.55 19.42
CA GLN A 53 -23.25 -7.27 20.01
C GLN A 53 -21.98 -6.53 20.43
N ILE A 54 -21.87 -5.26 20.02
CA ILE A 54 -20.79 -4.35 20.38
C ILE A 54 -21.41 -3.15 21.10
N GLY A 55 -21.18 -3.07 22.41
CA GLY A 55 -21.82 -2.06 23.25
C GLY A 55 -23.34 -2.20 23.33
N ALA A 56 -24.03 -1.10 23.63
CA ALA A 56 -25.46 -1.14 23.94
C ALA A 56 -26.36 -1.39 22.71
N ALA A 57 -26.02 -0.82 21.54
CA ALA A 57 -26.92 -0.79 20.38
C ALA A 57 -26.30 -1.30 19.06
N ASN A 58 -24.99 -1.45 18.97
CA ASN A 58 -24.33 -1.80 17.71
C ASN A 58 -24.11 -3.31 17.61
N ARG A 59 -24.08 -3.81 16.37
CA ARG A 59 -23.73 -5.20 16.07
C ARG A 59 -22.73 -5.23 14.93
N ILE A 60 -21.84 -6.22 14.98
CA ILE A 60 -20.96 -6.55 13.86
C ILE A 60 -21.36 -7.91 13.30
N THR A 61 -21.15 -8.10 12.01
CA THR A 61 -21.52 -9.33 11.31
C THR A 61 -20.45 -9.62 10.26
N PRO A 62 -19.32 -10.23 10.67
CA PRO A 62 -18.31 -10.73 9.72
C PRO A 62 -18.88 -11.87 8.87
N ASP A 63 -18.33 -12.10 7.68
CA ASP A 63 -18.80 -13.19 6.81
C ASP A 63 -18.52 -14.56 7.43
N PHE A 64 -17.31 -14.78 7.93
CA PHE A 64 -16.96 -16.02 8.64
C PHE A 64 -16.11 -15.78 9.88
N VAL A 65 -16.35 -16.58 10.91
CA VAL A 65 -15.45 -16.70 12.07
C VAL A 65 -15.05 -18.15 12.23
N ILE A 66 -13.74 -18.43 12.12
CA ILE A 66 -13.18 -19.77 12.29
C ILE A 66 -12.88 -19.99 13.78
N LYS A 67 -13.15 -21.20 14.25
CA LYS A 67 -13.03 -21.59 15.66
C LYS A 67 -12.27 -22.89 15.82
N SER A 68 -11.61 -23.05 16.97
CA SER A 68 -11.04 -24.33 17.39
C SER A 68 -12.14 -25.31 17.80
N SER A 69 -11.76 -26.57 17.99
CA SER A 69 -12.61 -27.60 18.62
C SER A 69 -13.16 -27.15 19.99
N ASP A 70 -12.40 -26.32 20.70
CA ASP A 70 -12.71 -25.84 22.04
C ASP A 70 -13.50 -24.51 21.99
N ASN A 71 -14.04 -24.17 20.81
CA ASN A 71 -14.86 -23.00 20.54
C ASN A 71 -14.14 -21.64 20.73
N HIS A 72 -12.80 -21.65 20.77
CA HIS A 72 -12.01 -20.41 20.73
C HIS A 72 -11.94 -19.88 19.30
N LYS A 73 -12.22 -18.58 19.13
CA LYS A 73 -12.13 -17.91 17.82
C LYS A 73 -10.66 -17.79 17.41
N LEU A 74 -10.35 -18.25 16.21
CA LEU A 74 -8.97 -18.33 15.69
C LEU A 74 -8.65 -17.17 14.76
N PHE A 75 -9.49 -16.97 13.75
CA PHE A 75 -9.36 -15.89 12.78
C PHE A 75 -10.71 -15.58 12.13
N VAL A 76 -10.81 -14.40 11.52
CA VAL A 76 -12.01 -13.91 10.83
C VAL A 76 -11.75 -13.84 9.33
N ILE A 77 -12.78 -14.12 8.52
CA ILE A 77 -12.71 -14.00 7.07
C ILE A 77 -13.78 -13.01 6.61
N GLU A 78 -13.37 -12.08 5.77
CA GLU A 78 -14.25 -11.21 4.99
C GLU A 78 -14.13 -11.61 3.51
N ILE A 79 -15.24 -11.65 2.79
CA ILE A 79 -15.27 -11.99 1.37
C ILE A 79 -15.74 -10.79 0.54
N LYS A 80 -15.26 -10.69 -0.69
CA LYS A 80 -15.74 -9.74 -1.70
C LYS A 80 -15.82 -10.43 -3.04
N GLN A 81 -16.60 -9.86 -3.95
CA GLN A 81 -16.73 -10.42 -5.30
C GLN A 81 -15.34 -10.46 -5.99
N PRO A 82 -14.99 -11.55 -6.67
CA PRO A 82 -13.66 -11.73 -7.29
C PRO A 82 -13.29 -10.72 -8.36
N ASN A 83 -14.29 -10.10 -9.00
CA ASN A 83 -14.12 -9.07 -10.03
C ASN A 83 -13.91 -7.66 -9.45
N ILE A 84 -14.04 -7.47 -8.14
CA ILE A 84 -13.84 -6.19 -7.47
C ILE A 84 -12.42 -6.16 -6.88
N PRO A 85 -11.61 -5.12 -7.18
CA PRO A 85 -10.32 -4.94 -6.55
C PRO A 85 -10.45 -4.85 -5.02
N LEU A 86 -9.53 -5.50 -4.30
CA LEU A 86 -9.45 -5.38 -2.85
C LEU A 86 -8.92 -3.99 -2.47
N THR A 87 -9.80 -3.15 -1.92
CA THR A 87 -9.53 -1.75 -1.57
C THR A 87 -9.31 -1.57 -0.07
N SER A 88 -8.76 -0.42 0.33
CA SER A 88 -8.58 -0.05 1.73
C SER A 88 -9.88 -0.03 2.53
N THR A 89 -11.03 0.25 1.91
CA THR A 89 -12.33 0.22 2.61
C THR A 89 -12.72 -1.18 3.06
N PHE A 90 -12.47 -2.20 2.24
CA PHE A 90 -12.73 -3.60 2.63
C PHE A 90 -11.76 -4.08 3.71
N GLN A 91 -10.51 -3.62 3.65
CA GLN A 91 -9.53 -3.90 4.70
C GLN A 91 -9.96 -3.31 6.04
N GLN A 92 -10.41 -2.05 6.06
CA GLN A 92 -10.89 -1.41 7.29
C GLN A 92 -12.12 -2.11 7.90
N GLN A 93 -12.99 -2.68 7.08
CA GLN A 93 -14.09 -3.52 7.55
C GLN A 93 -13.56 -4.77 8.27
N LEU A 94 -12.64 -5.51 7.63
CA LEU A 94 -11.98 -6.66 8.24
C LEU A 94 -11.25 -6.28 9.55
N PHE A 95 -10.53 -5.16 9.57
CA PHE A 95 -9.77 -4.68 10.73
C PHE A 95 -10.69 -4.37 11.91
N SER A 96 -11.88 -3.81 11.63
CA SER A 96 -12.90 -3.61 12.65
C SER A 96 -13.28 -4.94 13.32
N TYR A 97 -13.51 -5.99 12.53
CA TYR A 97 -13.85 -7.30 13.08
C TYR A 97 -12.70 -7.92 13.87
N MET A 98 -11.47 -7.85 13.36
CA MET A 98 -10.27 -8.34 14.07
C MET A 98 -10.17 -7.71 15.47
N ARG A 99 -10.21 -6.38 15.56
CA ARG A 99 -10.09 -5.65 16.82
C ARG A 99 -11.25 -5.91 17.80
N GLN A 100 -12.48 -5.88 17.30
CA GLN A 100 -13.67 -6.09 18.14
C GLN A 100 -13.76 -7.53 18.67
N LEU A 101 -13.29 -8.51 17.89
CA LEU A 101 -13.23 -9.91 18.30
C LEU A 101 -11.92 -10.29 19.00
N LYS A 102 -10.96 -9.36 19.10
CA LYS A 102 -9.61 -9.56 19.63
C LYS A 102 -8.87 -10.71 18.95
N LEU A 103 -8.96 -10.76 17.62
CA LEU A 103 -8.31 -11.75 16.78
C LEU A 103 -7.06 -11.18 16.15
N GLU A 104 -5.94 -11.89 16.30
CA GLU A 104 -4.68 -11.48 15.72
C GLU A 104 -4.65 -11.65 14.19
N TYR A 105 -5.47 -12.53 13.62
CA TYR A 105 -5.45 -12.85 12.19
C TYR A 105 -6.79 -12.59 11.52
N GLY A 106 -6.72 -11.97 10.35
CA GLY A 106 -7.86 -11.73 9.46
C GLY A 106 -7.50 -12.05 8.02
N ILE A 107 -8.45 -12.59 7.28
CA ILE A 107 -8.27 -12.98 5.88
C ILE A 107 -9.31 -12.26 5.03
N LEU A 108 -8.87 -11.57 3.97
CA LEU A 108 -9.75 -10.99 2.96
C LEU A 108 -9.65 -11.83 1.68
N ILE A 109 -10.78 -12.38 1.23
CA ILE A 109 -10.87 -13.22 0.03
C ILE A 109 -11.69 -12.50 -1.05
N GLY A 110 -11.13 -12.33 -2.24
CA GLY A 110 -11.83 -11.77 -3.40
C GLY A 110 -11.06 -12.09 -4.67
N GLN A 111 -10.46 -11.09 -5.32
CA GLN A 111 -9.57 -11.30 -6.48
C GLN A 111 -8.33 -12.17 -6.14
N GLY A 112 -7.97 -12.21 -4.86
CA GLY A 112 -6.96 -13.08 -4.29
C GLY A 112 -7.19 -13.22 -2.79
N ILE A 113 -6.22 -13.78 -2.08
CA ILE A 113 -6.24 -13.89 -0.62
C ILE A 113 -5.24 -12.89 -0.04
N GLN A 114 -5.69 -12.05 0.89
CA GLN A 114 -4.84 -11.17 1.69
C GLN A 114 -4.91 -11.60 3.15
N ILE A 115 -3.75 -11.75 3.78
CA ILE A 115 -3.62 -12.19 5.18
C ILE A 115 -3.10 -11.01 6.00
N PHE A 116 -3.83 -10.64 7.04
CA PHE A 116 -3.52 -9.53 7.93
C PHE A 116 -3.23 -10.00 9.34
N TYR A 117 -2.37 -9.26 10.02
CA TYR A 117 -1.96 -9.50 11.40
C TYR A 117 -2.13 -8.26 12.28
N ASP A 118 -2.81 -8.40 13.40
CA ASP A 118 -3.07 -7.37 14.42
C ASP A 118 -2.75 -7.91 15.82
N GLY A 119 -1.48 -8.26 16.02
CA GLY A 119 -0.99 -8.76 17.30
C GLY A 119 0.31 -8.10 17.72
N ASN A 120 0.83 -8.53 18.87
CA ASN A 120 1.94 -7.88 19.55
C ASN A 120 3.32 -7.98 18.86
N LEU A 121 3.43 -8.73 17.76
CA LEU A 121 4.66 -8.84 16.99
C LEU A 121 4.88 -7.66 16.03
N ALA A 122 3.84 -6.87 15.77
CA ALA A 122 3.92 -5.67 14.94
C ALA A 122 3.86 -4.41 15.82
N GLU A 123 4.76 -3.45 15.56
CA GLU A 123 4.79 -2.15 16.25
C GLU A 123 3.82 -1.13 15.63
N GLN A 124 3.08 -1.53 14.59
CA GLN A 124 2.20 -0.64 13.83
C GLN A 124 0.81 -0.57 14.50
N GLU A 125 0.17 0.61 14.45
CA GLU A 125 -1.18 0.79 15.01
C GLU A 125 -2.25 0.03 14.21
N ASP A 126 -2.07 -0.06 12.89
CA ASP A 126 -2.99 -0.75 11.99
C ASP A 126 -2.53 -2.18 11.66
N PRO A 127 -3.47 -3.11 11.40
CA PRO A 127 -3.14 -4.47 11.01
C PRO A 127 -2.22 -4.51 9.78
N VAL A 128 -1.18 -5.33 9.86
CA VAL A 128 -0.14 -5.43 8.84
C VAL A 128 -0.51 -6.49 7.81
N LEU A 129 -0.42 -6.15 6.53
CA LEU A 129 -0.55 -7.13 5.43
C LEU A 129 0.69 -8.04 5.40
N LEU A 130 0.53 -9.29 5.83
CA LEU A 130 1.60 -10.28 5.84
C LEU A 130 1.88 -10.86 4.45
N GLU A 131 0.82 -11.19 3.70
CA GLU A 131 0.97 -11.83 2.40
C GLU A 131 -0.24 -11.56 1.49
N THR A 132 0.03 -11.49 0.18
CA THR A 132 -1.00 -11.50 -0.86
C THR A 132 -0.76 -12.68 -1.79
N ILE A 133 -1.78 -13.51 -1.95
CA ILE A 133 -1.75 -14.76 -2.71
C ILE A 133 -2.71 -14.64 -3.88
N ARG A 134 -2.19 -14.84 -5.09
CA ARG A 134 -3.00 -14.93 -6.31
C ARG A 134 -3.41 -16.37 -6.55
N PHE A 135 -4.58 -16.58 -7.15
CA PHE A 135 -5.05 -17.91 -7.52
C PHE A 135 -4.32 -18.41 -8.77
N GLU A 136 -3.11 -18.92 -8.54
CA GLU A 136 -2.24 -19.52 -9.55
C GLU A 136 -1.92 -20.95 -9.10
N LYS A 137 -2.17 -21.95 -9.97
CA LYS A 137 -1.84 -23.35 -9.66
C LYS A 137 -0.35 -23.51 -9.36
N ASN A 138 -0.02 -24.42 -8.45
CA ASN A 138 1.37 -24.69 -8.03
C ASN A 138 2.10 -23.45 -7.49
N SER A 139 1.38 -22.53 -6.85
CA SER A 139 1.98 -21.38 -6.16
C SER A 139 2.58 -21.81 -4.83
N GLU A 140 3.87 -21.55 -4.61
CA GLU A 140 4.55 -21.78 -3.32
C GLU A 140 3.83 -21.05 -2.17
N LYS A 141 3.35 -19.81 -2.42
CA LYS A 141 2.57 -19.04 -1.44
C LYS A 141 1.25 -19.72 -1.11
N GLY A 142 0.60 -20.26 -2.12
CA GLY A 142 -0.66 -20.99 -1.99
C GLY A 142 -0.49 -22.31 -1.23
N GLU A 143 0.56 -23.06 -1.54
CA GLU A 143 0.91 -24.27 -0.81
C GLU A 143 1.22 -23.99 0.67
N ASN A 144 2.00 -22.94 0.94
CA ASN A 144 2.29 -22.50 2.30
C ASN A 144 1.03 -22.03 3.04
N PHE A 145 0.08 -21.37 2.35
CA PHE A 145 -1.22 -21.04 2.93
C PHE A 145 -2.00 -22.28 3.36
N VAL A 146 -2.07 -23.30 2.49
CA VAL A 146 -2.70 -24.58 2.85
C VAL A 146 -2.00 -25.21 4.05
N GLN A 147 -0.66 -25.19 4.09
CA GLN A 147 0.11 -25.75 5.20
C GLN A 147 -0.25 -25.09 6.54
N ILE A 148 -0.37 -23.76 6.57
CA ILE A 148 -0.58 -22.99 7.80
C ILE A 148 -2.06 -22.98 8.21
N PHE A 149 -2.98 -22.85 7.25
CA PHE A 149 -4.41 -22.64 7.51
C PHE A 149 -5.27 -23.91 7.38
N SER A 150 -4.69 -25.07 7.07
CA SER A 150 -5.41 -26.34 7.16
C SER A 150 -5.61 -26.74 8.61
N LYS A 151 -6.83 -27.19 8.96
CA LYS A 151 -7.20 -27.58 10.32
C LYS A 151 -6.25 -28.61 10.94
N GLU A 152 -5.78 -29.58 10.16
CA GLU A 152 -4.87 -30.64 10.61
C GLU A 152 -3.49 -30.13 11.07
N ASN A 153 -3.06 -28.99 10.52
CA ASN A 153 -1.74 -28.39 10.79
C ASN A 153 -1.84 -27.10 11.58
N PHE A 154 -3.04 -26.56 11.78
CA PHE A 154 -3.25 -25.24 12.37
C PHE A 154 -2.73 -25.22 13.81
N ASN A 155 -1.67 -24.46 14.04
CA ASN A 155 -1.09 -24.25 15.35
C ASN A 155 -0.47 -22.86 15.49
N THR A 156 -0.39 -22.40 16.73
CA THR A 156 0.04 -21.05 17.08
C THR A 156 1.52 -20.82 16.77
N GLU A 157 2.36 -21.84 16.92
CA GLU A 157 3.79 -21.77 16.67
C GLU A 157 4.12 -21.55 15.18
N LEU A 158 3.49 -22.31 14.28
CA LEU A 158 3.65 -22.17 12.83
C LEU A 158 3.12 -20.81 12.35
N LEU A 159 1.99 -20.34 12.89
CA LEU A 159 1.48 -18.99 12.60
C LEU A 159 2.47 -17.92 13.07
N LYS A 160 3.03 -18.06 14.27
CA LYS A 160 4.03 -17.12 14.79
C LYS A 160 5.30 -17.11 13.93
N GLU A 161 5.79 -18.27 13.51
CA GLU A 161 6.95 -18.37 12.61
C GLU A 161 6.67 -17.73 11.25
N PHE A 162 5.50 -18.01 10.67
CA PHE A 162 5.03 -17.37 9.44
C PHE A 162 5.00 -15.84 9.58
N THR A 163 4.40 -15.32 10.66
CA THR A 163 4.29 -13.90 10.94
C THR A 163 5.66 -13.25 11.12
N LEU A 164 6.54 -13.84 11.93
CA LEU A 164 7.90 -13.32 12.12
C LEU A 164 8.69 -13.27 10.81
N ASN A 165 8.56 -14.30 9.96
CA ASN A 165 9.22 -14.33 8.67
C ASN A 165 8.66 -13.28 7.70
N ALA A 166 7.34 -13.05 7.71
CA ALA A 166 6.70 -12.00 6.93
C ALA A 166 7.12 -10.60 7.40
N LEU A 167 7.07 -10.33 8.71
CA LEU A 167 7.48 -9.05 9.29
C LEU A 167 8.96 -8.74 9.04
N LYS A 168 9.86 -9.73 9.15
CA LYS A 168 11.28 -9.56 8.78
C LYS A 168 11.45 -9.11 7.33
N LYS A 169 10.69 -9.70 6.39
CA LYS A 169 10.73 -9.32 4.96
C LYS A 169 10.22 -7.90 4.75
N ILE A 170 9.14 -7.52 5.43
CA ILE A 170 8.54 -6.18 5.37
C ILE A 170 9.53 -5.15 5.92
N ASN A 171 10.03 -5.35 7.14
CA ASN A 171 10.99 -4.46 7.80
C ASN A 171 12.26 -4.30 6.96
N ARG A 172 12.83 -5.38 6.44
CA ARG A 172 14.01 -5.31 5.57
C ARG A 172 13.76 -4.49 4.30
N LYS A 173 12.56 -4.58 3.72
CA LYS A 173 12.18 -3.79 2.53
C LYS A 173 12.04 -2.31 2.87
N GLU A 174 11.48 -1.99 4.03
CA GLU A 174 11.38 -0.61 4.52
C GLU A 174 12.74 -0.03 4.88
N GLU A 175 13.58 -0.80 5.58
CA GLU A 175 14.97 -0.43 5.87
C GLU A 175 15.77 -0.20 4.60
N PHE A 176 15.62 -1.08 3.60
CA PHE A 176 16.25 -0.89 2.30
C PHE A 176 15.80 0.41 1.64
N LYS A 177 14.49 0.71 1.63
CA LYS A 177 13.97 1.99 1.09
C LYS A 177 14.53 3.18 1.84
N ARG A 178 14.54 3.15 3.18
CA ARG A 178 15.05 4.21 4.05
C ARG A 178 16.55 4.42 3.88
N LEU A 179 17.32 3.34 3.77
CA LEU A 179 18.75 3.40 3.52
C LEU A 179 19.03 3.96 2.13
N LYS A 180 18.31 3.47 1.11
CA LYS A 180 18.40 3.97 -0.26
C LYS A 180 18.10 5.46 -0.34
N SER A 181 17.01 5.93 0.28
CA SER A 181 16.67 7.36 0.33
C SER A 181 17.71 8.18 1.08
N LYS A 182 18.28 7.64 2.16
CA LYS A 182 19.35 8.30 2.91
C LYS A 182 20.62 8.45 2.07
N ILE A 183 21.04 7.39 1.38
CA ILE A 183 22.23 7.40 0.51
C ILE A 183 22.04 8.37 -0.68
N LEU A 184 20.82 8.46 -1.22
CA LEU A 184 20.51 9.38 -2.33
C LEU A 184 20.26 10.82 -1.89
N SER A 185 20.20 11.10 -0.58
CA SER A 185 19.95 12.44 -0.06
C SER A 185 21.14 13.37 -0.24
N ASP A 186 20.89 14.67 -0.43
CA ASP A 186 21.96 15.67 -0.55
C ASP A 186 22.84 15.74 0.71
N ASN A 187 22.27 15.53 1.90
CA ASN A 187 23.02 15.45 3.15
C ASN A 187 24.10 14.35 3.13
N TYR A 188 23.84 13.23 2.44
CA TYR A 188 24.84 12.18 2.29
C TYR A 188 25.93 12.56 1.26
N LYS A 189 25.65 13.44 0.28
CA LYS A 189 26.67 13.98 -0.62
C LYS A 189 27.69 14.82 0.13
N ASP A 190 27.24 15.67 1.06
CA ASP A 190 28.14 16.45 1.91
C ASP A 190 29.03 15.52 2.75
N LYS A 191 28.43 14.47 3.33
CA LYS A 191 29.18 13.46 4.07
C LYS A 191 30.18 12.71 3.18
N LEU A 192 29.85 12.46 1.92
CA LEU A 192 30.77 11.82 0.96
C LEU A 192 31.95 12.73 0.63
N ASN A 193 31.72 14.04 0.44
CA ASN A 193 32.79 15.01 0.25
C ASN A 193 33.73 15.06 1.45
N GLU A 194 33.20 15.05 2.67
CA GLU A 194 34.01 15.00 3.89
C GLU A 194 34.81 13.69 4.01
N LEU A 195 34.23 12.56 3.62
CA LEU A 195 34.96 11.28 3.58
C LEU A 195 36.11 11.30 2.57
N ILE A 196 35.91 11.90 1.40
CA ILE A 196 36.97 12.06 0.40
C ILE A 196 38.07 12.97 0.95
N LYS A 197 37.73 14.08 1.60
CA LYS A 197 38.73 14.95 2.25
C LYS A 197 39.56 14.21 3.28
N GLN A 198 38.89 13.42 4.15
CA GLN A 198 39.56 12.65 5.20
C GLN A 198 40.50 11.59 4.64
N ASP A 199 40.17 10.96 3.52
CA ASP A 199 41.00 9.94 2.87
C ASP A 199 42.34 10.52 2.38
N PHE A 200 42.33 11.75 1.87
CA PHE A 200 43.51 12.39 1.27
C PHE A 200 44.27 13.36 2.19
N ILE A 201 43.74 13.68 3.37
CA ILE A 201 44.32 14.69 4.29
C ILE A 201 45.73 14.33 4.79
N SER A 202 46.10 13.04 4.77
CA SER A 202 47.43 12.58 5.16
C SER A 202 48.49 12.77 4.07
N GLU A 203 48.07 12.94 2.81
CA GLU A 203 48.96 13.02 1.65
C GLU A 203 48.99 14.42 1.03
N TYR A 204 47.88 15.16 1.11
CA TYR A 204 47.72 16.46 0.49
C TYR A 204 47.22 17.49 1.51
N ASP A 205 47.56 18.77 1.31
CA ASP A 205 47.02 19.84 2.13
C ASP A 205 45.52 20.06 1.85
N GLY A 206 44.81 20.56 2.86
CA GLY A 206 43.36 20.74 2.80
C GLY A 206 42.90 21.76 1.75
N GLU A 207 43.72 22.75 1.40
CA GLU A 207 43.37 23.76 0.40
C GLU A 207 43.40 23.17 -1.02
N LEU A 208 44.44 22.40 -1.33
CA LEU A 208 44.53 21.67 -2.59
C LEU A 208 43.35 20.71 -2.75
N ILE A 209 43.03 19.91 -1.72
CA ILE A 209 41.89 18.98 -1.75
C ILE A 209 40.57 19.74 -1.98
N ALA A 210 40.35 20.87 -1.30
CA ALA A 210 39.16 21.67 -1.47
C ALA A 210 39.02 22.23 -2.89
N SER A 211 40.12 22.74 -3.48
CA SER A 211 40.14 23.27 -4.84
C SER A 211 39.81 22.20 -5.89
N VAL A 212 40.33 20.98 -5.71
CA VAL A 212 40.01 19.85 -6.60
C VAL A 212 38.53 19.49 -6.48
N LEU A 213 38.00 19.38 -5.25
CA LEU A 213 36.59 19.05 -5.04
C LEU A 213 35.62 20.10 -5.60
N THR A 214 36.01 21.38 -5.72
CA THR A 214 35.16 22.38 -6.38
C THR A 214 35.04 22.21 -7.89
N GLU A 215 36.00 21.53 -8.52
CA GLU A 215 35.98 21.25 -9.95
C GLU A 215 35.28 19.92 -10.29
N LEU A 216 34.98 19.10 -9.29
CA LEU A 216 34.40 17.78 -9.46
C LEU A 216 32.89 17.76 -9.11
N ARG A 217 32.12 17.02 -9.90
CA ARG A 217 30.71 16.72 -9.62
C ARG A 217 30.59 15.27 -9.17
N ILE A 218 30.14 15.06 -7.94
CA ILE A 218 29.96 13.73 -7.34
C ILE A 218 28.46 13.48 -7.15
N GLU A 219 27.96 12.40 -7.76
CA GLU A 219 26.56 12.02 -7.69
C GLU A 219 26.39 10.52 -7.46
N ILE A 220 25.42 10.16 -6.61
CA ILE A 220 24.95 8.78 -6.46
C ILE A 220 23.61 8.69 -7.17
N ILE A 221 23.53 7.82 -8.18
CA ILE A 221 22.34 7.62 -9.00
C ILE A 221 21.90 6.16 -8.97
N GLU A 222 20.60 5.92 -9.11
CA GLU A 222 20.06 4.57 -9.18
C GLU A 222 20.41 3.91 -10.52
N LYS A 223 20.84 2.63 -10.48
CA LYS A 223 21.23 1.87 -11.67
C LYS A 223 20.08 1.66 -12.67
N ASN A 224 18.84 1.55 -12.17
CA ASN A 224 17.65 1.31 -12.97
C ASN A 224 16.64 2.42 -12.75
N ILE A 225 16.92 3.58 -13.32
CA ILE A 225 15.86 4.52 -13.66
C ILE A 225 15.23 3.93 -14.94
N PRO A 226 13.94 3.53 -14.97
CA PRO A 226 13.25 3.39 -16.25
C PRO A 226 13.48 4.72 -16.96
N ILE A 227 14.02 4.70 -18.18
CA ILE A 227 14.27 5.91 -18.96
C ILE A 227 12.92 6.58 -19.25
N ASN A 228 12.37 7.27 -18.26
CA ASN A 228 11.54 8.43 -18.46
C ASN A 228 12.53 9.56 -18.62
N ASN A 229 12.81 9.87 -19.89
CA ASN A 229 13.61 10.99 -20.35
C ASN A 229 13.46 12.21 -19.43
N SER A 230 14.39 12.31 -18.48
CA SER A 230 14.63 13.49 -17.66
C SER A 230 16.12 13.77 -17.73
N LYS A 231 16.62 13.92 -18.96
CA LYS A 231 17.82 14.72 -19.16
C LYS A 231 17.41 16.15 -18.85
N THR A 232 17.83 16.65 -17.71
CA THR A 232 18.16 18.06 -17.52
C THR A 232 19.23 18.41 -18.55
N GLN A 233 18.81 18.79 -19.76
CA GLN A 233 19.58 19.64 -20.63
C GLN A 233 18.95 21.01 -20.57
N ILE A 234 19.65 21.92 -19.90
CA ILE A 234 19.58 23.34 -20.21
C ILE A 234 19.96 23.46 -21.68
N LYS A 235 18.98 23.73 -22.57
CA LYS A 235 19.17 24.48 -23.81
C LYS A 235 17.83 24.77 -24.48
N GLN A 236 17.53 26.07 -24.50
CA GLN A 236 16.82 26.85 -25.52
C GLN A 236 15.54 26.25 -26.11
N TYR A 237 14.43 26.87 -25.69
CA TYR A 237 13.13 26.82 -26.34
C TYR A 237 13.26 27.03 -27.85
N SER A 238 12.84 26.03 -28.62
CA SER A 238 12.36 26.21 -29.99
C SER A 238 11.36 25.11 -30.35
N GLN A 239 10.11 25.55 -30.48
CA GLN A 239 8.98 24.97 -31.21
C GLN A 239 8.17 23.85 -30.53
N PRO A 240 6.82 23.88 -30.66
CA PRO A 240 5.90 23.13 -29.80
C PRO A 240 5.61 21.75 -30.38
N LYS A 241 5.77 20.70 -29.57
CA LYS A 241 5.25 19.36 -29.88
C LYS A 241 3.94 19.14 -29.14
N GLU A 242 2.92 18.81 -29.92
CA GLU A 242 1.56 18.51 -29.52
C GLU A 242 1.50 17.47 -28.38
N PHE A 243 0.84 17.83 -27.28
CA PHE A 243 0.56 16.91 -26.18
C PHE A 243 -0.71 16.12 -26.48
N ASN A 244 -0.55 14.80 -26.66
CA ASN A 244 -1.67 13.87 -26.74
C ASN A 244 -2.39 13.76 -25.39
N HIS A 245 -3.61 14.30 -25.31
CA HIS A 245 -4.54 14.12 -24.19
C HIS A 245 -5.06 12.66 -24.15
N SER A 246 -4.36 11.75 -23.47
CA SER A 246 -4.89 10.39 -23.22
C SER A 246 -5.26 10.12 -21.76
N SER A 247 -4.97 11.02 -20.81
CA SER A 247 -5.43 10.88 -19.42
C SER A 247 -6.75 11.64 -19.22
N THR A 248 -7.84 10.91 -18.96
CA THR A 248 -9.16 11.49 -18.59
C THR A 248 -9.15 12.16 -17.20
N ILE A 249 -8.04 12.05 -16.46
CA ILE A 249 -7.89 12.50 -15.08
C ILE A 249 -6.67 13.41 -14.97
N LEU A 250 -6.84 14.58 -14.35
CA LEU A 250 -5.74 15.49 -14.02
C LEU A 250 -4.73 14.81 -13.07
N PRO A 251 -3.43 14.74 -13.43
CA PRO A 251 -2.38 14.26 -12.54
C PRO A 251 -2.15 15.24 -11.39
N ILE A 252 -2.27 14.74 -10.16
CA ILE A 252 -2.02 15.50 -8.92
C ILE A 252 -0.98 14.73 -8.11
N GLU A 253 0.11 15.40 -7.74
CA GLU A 253 1.17 14.86 -6.90
C GLU A 253 1.26 15.64 -5.58
N LEU A 254 1.54 14.93 -4.48
CA LEU A 254 1.67 15.50 -3.15
C LEU A 254 3.13 15.47 -2.67
N ASN A 255 3.52 16.43 -1.84
CA ASN A 255 4.77 16.46 -1.11
C ASN A 255 4.53 16.89 0.35
N PRO A 256 4.61 15.97 1.33
CA PRO A 256 5.03 14.55 1.19
C PRO A 256 4.07 13.72 0.33
N SER A 257 4.58 12.65 -0.28
CA SER A 257 3.85 11.86 -1.30
C SER A 257 2.76 10.94 -0.76
N GLY A 258 2.79 10.60 0.53
CA GLY A 258 1.70 9.88 1.18
C GLY A 258 0.53 10.81 1.50
N GLU A 259 -0.68 10.49 1.03
CA GLU A 259 -1.87 11.32 1.28
C GLU A 259 -2.14 11.48 2.78
N ASP A 260 -1.97 10.44 3.58
CA ASP A 260 -2.16 10.50 5.05
C ASP A 260 -1.12 11.37 5.74
N GLU A 261 0.15 11.28 5.35
CA GLU A 261 1.21 12.12 5.89
C GLU A 261 0.99 13.60 5.49
N PHE A 262 0.63 13.83 4.22
CA PHE A 262 0.29 15.15 3.72
C PHE A 262 -0.90 15.72 4.49
N LYS A 263 -1.96 14.91 4.69
CA LYS A 263 -3.16 15.27 5.43
C LYS A 263 -2.85 15.64 6.88
N ARG A 264 -2.04 14.83 7.57
CA ARG A 264 -1.60 15.11 8.94
C ARG A 264 -0.85 16.45 9.02
N LYS A 265 0.07 16.71 8.10
CA LYS A 265 0.80 17.99 8.04
C LYS A 265 -0.11 19.17 7.69
N LEU A 266 -1.02 19.01 6.72
CA LEU A 266 -1.98 20.05 6.32
C LEU A 266 -2.93 20.40 7.47
N LEU A 267 -3.36 19.42 8.28
CA LEU A 267 -4.20 19.65 9.45
C LEU A 267 -3.48 20.49 10.52
N LEU A 268 -2.17 20.33 10.66
CA LEU A 268 -1.32 21.09 11.58
C LEU A 268 -1.01 22.49 11.07
N THR A 269 -0.56 22.63 9.81
CA THR A 269 -0.11 23.91 9.25
C THR A 269 -1.25 24.78 8.74
N LYS A 270 -2.39 24.17 8.38
CA LYS A 270 -3.52 24.78 7.64
C LYS A 270 -3.08 25.52 6.37
N LYS A 271 -1.89 25.20 5.83
CA LYS A 271 -1.28 25.86 4.69
C LYS A 271 -0.51 24.85 3.84
N ALA A 272 -0.69 24.94 2.53
CA ALA A 272 0.08 24.25 1.50
C ALA A 272 0.30 25.18 0.30
N TYR A 273 1.05 24.73 -0.70
CA TYR A 273 1.31 25.45 -1.94
C TYR A 273 0.94 24.56 -3.13
N ILE A 274 0.17 25.10 -4.06
CA ILE A 274 -0.28 24.41 -5.27
C ILE A 274 0.48 25.00 -6.44
N THR A 275 1.33 24.19 -7.06
CA THR A 275 2.05 24.50 -8.30
C THR A 275 1.34 23.85 -9.48
N THR A 276 0.77 24.66 -10.36
CA THR A 276 0.07 24.23 -11.57
C THR A 276 1.01 24.36 -12.76
N PHE A 277 1.23 23.29 -13.51
CA PHE A 277 2.07 23.26 -14.71
C PHE A 277 1.21 23.30 -15.96
N TYR A 278 1.58 24.14 -16.92
CA TYR A 278 0.86 24.35 -18.18
C TYR A 278 1.62 23.77 -19.37
N ALA A 279 0.89 23.40 -20.42
CA ALA A 279 1.44 22.80 -21.64
C ALA A 279 2.39 23.75 -22.40
N ASN A 280 2.27 25.06 -22.19
CA ASN A 280 3.17 26.08 -22.74
C ASN A 280 4.51 26.19 -21.97
N GLY A 281 4.74 25.35 -20.95
CA GLY A 281 5.96 25.33 -20.15
C GLY A 281 5.97 26.28 -18.96
N THR A 282 4.94 27.12 -18.78
CA THR A 282 4.84 27.97 -17.59
C THR A 282 4.32 27.18 -16.39
N ASN A 283 4.56 27.70 -15.19
CA ASN A 283 3.92 27.21 -13.98
C ASN A 283 3.45 28.38 -13.11
N GLU A 284 2.42 28.13 -12.33
CA GLU A 284 1.87 29.09 -11.37
C GLU A 284 1.81 28.43 -9.99
N LYS A 285 2.40 29.08 -8.99
CA LYS A 285 2.35 28.63 -7.60
C LYS A 285 1.44 29.54 -6.79
N LYS A 286 0.44 28.94 -6.13
CA LYS A 286 -0.53 29.65 -5.28
C LYS A 286 -0.55 29.05 -3.86
N PRO A 287 -0.62 29.87 -2.81
CA PRO A 287 -0.86 29.37 -1.46
C PRO A 287 -2.28 28.79 -1.36
N TRP A 288 -2.39 27.66 -0.68
CA TRP A 288 -3.64 27.05 -0.27
C TRP A 288 -3.80 27.15 1.24
N THR A 289 -4.63 28.08 1.68
CA THR A 289 -5.05 28.20 3.07
C THR A 289 -6.25 27.29 3.32
N ALA A 290 -6.08 26.30 4.19
CA ALA A 290 -7.01 25.19 4.41
C ALA A 290 -7.71 25.28 5.79
N ASN A 291 -8.16 26.47 6.20
CA ASN A 291 -8.73 26.73 7.53
C ASN A 291 -9.97 25.86 7.85
N SER A 292 -10.77 25.52 6.85
CA SER A 292 -11.96 24.67 6.99
C SER A 292 -11.68 23.18 6.87
N PHE A 293 -10.42 22.77 6.64
CA PHE A 293 -10.04 21.38 6.45
C PHE A 293 -10.02 20.63 7.79
N ARG A 294 -10.79 19.54 7.87
CA ARG A 294 -11.00 18.70 9.07
C ARG A 294 -10.49 17.29 8.84
N GLU A 295 -10.40 16.47 9.89
CA GLU A 295 -10.00 15.07 9.76
C GLU A 295 -10.90 14.27 8.81
N SER A 296 -12.18 14.61 8.70
CA SER A 296 -13.10 13.99 7.73
C SER A 296 -12.92 14.47 6.29
N SER A 297 -12.07 15.48 6.03
CA SER A 297 -11.83 16.02 4.69
C SER A 297 -10.86 15.14 3.89
N GLY A 298 -11.16 14.91 2.61
CA GLY A 298 -10.23 14.26 1.67
C GLY A 298 -9.34 15.28 0.96
N VAL A 299 -8.03 15.00 0.86
CA VAL A 299 -7.06 15.94 0.25
C VAL A 299 -7.31 16.03 -1.26
N ILE A 300 -7.30 14.88 -1.94
CA ILE A 300 -7.50 14.81 -3.40
C ILE A 300 -8.91 15.29 -3.79
N GLY A 301 -9.93 14.94 -3.00
CA GLY A 301 -11.30 15.41 -3.23
C GLY A 301 -11.42 16.94 -3.18
N ASN A 302 -10.77 17.57 -2.19
CA ASN A 302 -10.77 19.03 -2.09
C ASN A 302 -10.04 19.69 -3.27
N LEU A 303 -8.88 19.17 -3.65
CA LEU A 303 -8.14 19.65 -4.82
C LEU A 303 -8.98 19.53 -6.10
N ARG A 304 -9.59 18.36 -6.36
CA ARG A 304 -10.42 18.13 -7.55
C ARG A 304 -11.71 18.95 -7.58
N SER A 305 -12.19 19.42 -6.42
CA SER A 305 -13.38 20.27 -6.35
C SER A 305 -13.16 21.69 -6.89
N ARG A 306 -11.90 22.13 -7.00
CA ARG A 306 -11.51 23.45 -7.51
C ARG A 306 -11.94 23.63 -8.97
N PRO A 307 -12.59 24.75 -9.34
CA PRO A 307 -13.11 24.95 -10.70
C PRO A 307 -12.10 24.67 -11.80
N GLU A 308 -10.85 25.10 -11.61
CA GLU A 308 -9.75 24.95 -12.56
C GLU A 308 -9.26 23.51 -12.74
N PHE A 309 -9.54 22.59 -11.81
CA PHE A 309 -9.06 21.20 -11.82
C PHE A 309 -10.16 20.18 -12.18
N ARG A 310 -11.39 20.64 -12.42
CA ARG A 310 -12.51 19.79 -12.81
C ARG A 310 -12.32 19.25 -14.22
N ASN A 311 -12.84 18.04 -14.47
CA ASN A 311 -12.77 17.42 -15.78
C ASN A 311 -13.42 18.31 -16.85
N GLY A 312 -12.70 18.51 -17.96
CA GLY A 312 -13.07 19.42 -19.05
C GLY A 312 -12.47 20.82 -18.91
N GLU A 313 -12.27 21.33 -17.69
CA GLU A 313 -11.76 22.68 -17.45
C GLU A 313 -10.22 22.73 -17.43
N TRP A 314 -9.59 21.73 -16.81
CA TRP A 314 -8.13 21.69 -16.74
C TRP A 314 -7.50 21.50 -18.13
N GLN A 315 -8.17 20.77 -19.03
CA GLN A 315 -7.76 20.60 -20.41
C GLN A 315 -7.90 21.91 -21.21
N LYS A 316 -9.03 22.62 -21.08
CA LYS A 316 -9.24 23.93 -21.73
C LYS A 316 -8.20 24.96 -21.30
N ARG A 317 -7.76 24.89 -20.05
CA ARG A 317 -6.73 25.76 -19.48
C ARG A 317 -5.30 25.32 -19.82
N GLY A 318 -5.13 24.22 -20.54
CA GLY A 318 -3.82 23.67 -20.90
C GLY A 318 -3.01 23.21 -19.69
N ILE A 319 -3.65 22.84 -18.58
CA ILE A 319 -2.96 22.30 -17.40
C ILE A 319 -2.50 20.87 -17.74
N ILE A 320 -1.29 20.51 -17.35
CA ILE A 320 -0.74 19.15 -17.57
C ILE A 320 -0.53 18.38 -16.27
N LYS A 321 -0.29 19.10 -15.16
CA LYS A 321 0.03 18.51 -13.86
C LYS A 321 -0.18 19.53 -12.75
N VAL A 322 -0.58 19.04 -11.57
CA VAL A 322 -0.58 19.82 -10.32
C VAL A 322 0.34 19.14 -9.32
N PHE A 323 1.19 19.93 -8.66
CA PHE A 323 2.03 19.50 -7.55
C PHE A 323 1.66 20.29 -6.31
N VAL A 324 1.44 19.61 -5.18
CA VAL A 324 1.02 20.26 -3.94
C VAL A 324 2.03 19.94 -2.84
N SER A 325 2.62 20.97 -2.24
CA SER A 325 3.63 20.82 -1.18
C SER A 325 3.20 21.51 0.12
N ILE A 326 3.58 20.92 1.26
CA ILE A 326 3.44 21.58 2.57
C ILE A 326 4.47 22.71 2.74
N ASN A 327 5.68 22.47 2.23
CA ASN A 327 6.77 23.44 2.28
C ASN A 327 6.74 24.32 1.04
N GLU A 328 7.18 25.56 1.21
CA GLU A 328 7.40 26.48 0.09
C GLU A 328 8.54 26.00 -0.81
#